data_AF-A0A8J2Z3D7-F1
#
_entry.id   AF-A0A8J2Z3D7-F1
#
_cell.length_a   1.000
_cell.length_b   1.000
_cell.length_c   1.000
_cell.angle_alpha   90.00
_cell.angle_beta   90.00
_cell.angle_gamma   90.00
#
_symmetry.space_group_name_H-M   'P 1'
#
loop_
_entity.id
_entity.type
_entity.pdbx_description
1 polymer ?
#
loop_
_entity_poly.entity_id
_entity_poly.type
_entity_poly.pdbx_seq_one_letter_code
_entity_poly.pdbx_strand_id
1 'polypeptide(L)'
;MITLSNLLNKMLVENGVICIENGHEKAFDKLNRKAVLLNLLITQAEDLYHYVFGESIVDINEESYDLIQLLFIFDQALSLCDENILAVDNVLGGVYESAANK
;
A
#
# COMPACT_ATOMS: atom_id res chain seq x y z
N MET A 1 14.71 -11.86 8.35
CA MET A 1 14.27 -10.47 8.15
C MET A 1 12.80 -10.51 7.77
N ILE A 2 11.95 -9.68 8.37
CA ILE A 2 10.54 -9.59 7.96
C ILE A 2 10.50 -8.69 6.74
N THR A 3 9.80 -9.09 5.69
CA THR A 3 9.64 -8.25 4.49
C THR A 3 8.57 -7.20 4.74
N LEU A 4 8.68 -6.06 4.03
CA LEU A 4 7.70 -4.98 4.07
C LEU A 4 6.28 -5.51 3.84
N SER A 5 6.11 -6.33 2.81
CA SER A 5 4.84 -6.99 2.47
C SER A 5 4.26 -7.82 3.63
N ASN A 6 5.10 -8.60 4.32
CA ASN A 6 4.65 -9.43 5.44
C ASN A 6 4.30 -8.59 6.67
N LEU A 7 5.04 -7.51 6.92
CA LEU A 7 4.77 -6.62 8.03
C LEU A 7 3.50 -5.80 7.80
N LEU A 8 3.35 -5.25 6.60
CA LEU A 8 2.16 -4.54 6.17
C LEU A 8 0.92 -5.44 6.26
N ASN A 9 1.03 -6.70 5.81
CA ASN A 9 -0.05 -7.68 5.97
C ASN A 9 -0.47 -7.86 7.44
N LYS A 10 0.49 -7.98 8.37
CA LYS A 10 0.18 -8.11 9.80
C LYS A 10 -0.54 -6.88 10.32
N MET A 11 -0.06 -5.68 10.00
CA MET A 11 -0.66 -4.43 10.46
C MET A 11 -2.08 -4.26 9.93
N LEU A 12 -2.33 -4.59 8.67
CA LEU A 12 -3.66 -4.55 8.07
C LEU A 12 -4.62 -5.51 8.80
N VAL A 13 -4.20 -6.77 9.01
CA VAL A 13 -5.00 -7.77 9.73
C VAL A 13 -5.30 -7.35 11.17
N GLU A 14 -4.31 -6.82 11.89
CA GLU A 14 -4.48 -6.33 13.28
C GLU A 14 -5.45 -5.14 13.37
N ASN A 15 -5.62 -4.39 12.29
CA ASN A 15 -6.57 -3.28 12.19
C ASN A 15 -7.90 -3.68 11.54
N GLY A 16 -8.14 -4.98 11.32
CA GLY A 16 -9.39 -5.48 10.74
C GLY A 16 -9.57 -5.16 9.26
N VAL A 17 -8.49 -4.82 8.55
CA VAL A 17 -8.55 -4.53 7.11
C VAL A 17 -8.59 -5.83 6.31
N ILE A 18 -9.56 -5.90 5.40
CA ILE A 18 -9.76 -7.03 4.49
C ILE A 18 -9.37 -6.60 3.08
N CYS A 19 -8.44 -7.32 2.45
CA CYS A 19 -8.08 -7.06 1.05
C CYS A 19 -8.95 -7.92 0.13
N ILE A 20 -9.58 -7.31 -0.87
CA ILE A 20 -10.38 -7.99 -1.88
C ILE A 20 -9.73 -7.82 -3.25
N GLU A 21 -9.48 -8.94 -3.94
CA GLU A 21 -8.95 -8.95 -5.30
C GLU A 21 -9.64 -10.05 -6.12
N ASN A 22 -10.14 -9.66 -7.30
CA ASN A 22 -11.02 -10.43 -8.18
C ASN A 22 -12.24 -10.98 -7.44
N GLY A 23 -12.85 -10.16 -6.58
CA GLY A 23 -14.04 -10.52 -5.79
C GLY A 23 -13.79 -11.50 -4.64
N HIS A 24 -12.54 -11.84 -4.35
CA HIS A 24 -12.19 -12.77 -3.27
C HIS A 24 -11.32 -12.08 -2.21
N GLU A 25 -11.58 -12.41 -0.96
CA GLU A 25 -10.70 -12.04 0.14
C GLU A 25 -9.34 -12.73 0.00
N LYS A 26 -8.27 -11.98 0.20
CA LYS A 26 -6.89 -12.47 0.18
C LYS A 26 -6.08 -11.77 1.26
N ALA A 27 -5.11 -12.47 1.83
CA ALA A 27 -4.04 -11.82 2.58
C ALA A 27 -3.23 -10.90 1.63
N PHE A 28 -2.71 -9.79 2.15
CA PHE A 28 -1.97 -8.81 1.35
C PHE A 28 -0.76 -9.44 0.66
N ASP A 29 -0.04 -10.33 1.34
CA ASP A 29 1.12 -11.04 0.78
C ASP A 29 0.75 -12.04 -0.34
N LYS A 30 -0.54 -12.38 -0.48
CA LYS A 30 -1.10 -13.31 -1.49
C LYS A 30 -1.81 -12.61 -2.64
N LEU A 31 -1.83 -11.28 -2.67
CA LEU A 31 -2.41 -10.53 -3.78
C LEU A 31 -1.61 -10.78 -5.07
N ASN A 32 -2.31 -11.01 -6.18
CA ASN A 32 -1.66 -11.18 -7.48
C ASN A 32 -0.98 -9.88 -7.91
N ARG A 33 -1.60 -8.74 -7.59
CA ARG A 33 -1.12 -7.40 -7.93
C ARG A 33 -0.38 -6.72 -6.77
N LYS A 34 0.10 -7.49 -5.78
CA LYS A 34 0.80 -6.99 -4.58
C LYS A 34 1.90 -5.97 -4.90
N ALA A 35 2.78 -6.28 -5.86
CA ALA A 35 3.90 -5.40 -6.20
C ALA A 35 3.43 -4.04 -6.77
N VAL A 36 2.37 -4.05 -7.57
CA VAL A 36 1.80 -2.82 -8.15
C VAL A 36 1.13 -1.99 -7.05
N LEU A 37 0.36 -2.64 -6.18
CA LEU A 37 -0.26 -1.98 -5.03
C LEU A 37 0.80 -1.39 -4.10
N LEU A 38 1.85 -2.15 -3.76
CA LEU A 38 2.91 -1.66 -2.89
C LEU A 38 3.62 -0.44 -3.48
N ASN A 39 3.92 -0.44 -4.78
CA ASN A 39 4.51 0.72 -5.45
C ASN A 39 3.58 1.94 -5.43
N LEU A 40 2.27 1.74 -5.60
CA LEU A 40 1.29 2.83 -5.47
C LEU A 40 1.33 3.42 -4.06
N LEU A 41 1.31 2.56 -3.02
CA LEU A 41 1.36 2.99 -1.62
C LEU A 41 2.64 3.77 -1.31
N ILE A 42 3.80 3.29 -1.78
CA ILE A 42 5.10 3.98 -1.63
C ILE A 42 5.08 5.33 -2.33
N THR A 43 4.52 5.38 -3.55
CA THR A 43 4.44 6.63 -4.33
C THR A 43 3.52 7.65 -3.65
N GLN A 44 2.38 7.21 -3.09
CA GLN A 44 1.48 8.11 -2.35
C GLN A 44 2.07 8.55 -1.01
N ALA A 45 2.89 7.70 -0.38
CA ALA A 45 3.58 8.03 0.85
C ALA A 45 4.69 9.07 0.64
N GLU A 46 5.30 9.11 -0.55
CA GLU A 46 6.45 9.97 -0.88
C GLU A 46 6.17 11.44 -0.61
N ASP A 47 5.06 11.98 -1.12
CA ASP A 47 4.81 13.42 -1.02
C ASP A 47 4.75 13.89 0.44
N LEU A 48 4.07 13.13 1.30
CA LEU A 48 3.95 13.47 2.72
C LEU A 48 5.26 13.20 3.47
N TYR A 49 5.95 12.09 3.16
CA TYR A 49 7.22 11.75 3.80
C TYR A 49 8.29 12.80 3.47
N HIS A 50 8.41 13.16 2.19
CA HIS A 50 9.33 14.18 1.72
C HIS A 50 9.05 15.55 2.33
N TYR A 51 7.76 15.91 2.46
CA TYR A 51 7.38 17.15 3.13
C TYR A 51 7.83 17.19 4.60
N VAL A 52 7.73 16.07 5.33
CA VAL A 52 8.06 16.02 6.77
C VAL A 52 9.56 15.90 7.02
N PHE A 53 10.28 15.10 6.23
CA PHE A 53 11.68 14.74 6.50
C PHE A 53 12.68 15.36 5.52
N GLY A 54 12.24 15.86 4.37
CA GLY A 54 13.13 16.34 3.30
C GLY A 54 13.90 15.22 2.59
N GLU A 55 13.57 13.95 2.87
CA GLU A 55 14.18 12.74 2.32
C GLU A 55 13.19 12.02 1.39
N SER A 56 13.66 11.08 0.59
CA SER A 56 12.82 10.31 -0.34
C SER A 56 12.63 8.87 0.15
N ILE A 57 11.41 8.36 -0.02
CA ILE A 57 10.97 7.00 0.30
C ILE A 57 11.05 6.04 -0.90
N VAL A 58 11.31 6.56 -2.11
CA VAL A 58 11.09 5.83 -3.37
C VAL A 58 12.11 4.71 -3.62
N ASP A 59 13.26 4.74 -2.93
CA ASP A 59 14.30 3.71 -3.03
C ASP A 59 14.14 2.52 -2.05
N ILE A 60 12.99 2.44 -1.36
CA ILE A 60 12.68 1.30 -0.50
C ILE A 60 12.51 0.03 -1.34
N ASN A 61 13.10 -1.06 -0.85
CA ASN A 61 12.82 -2.40 -1.32
C ASN A 61 12.18 -3.25 -0.20
N GLU A 62 11.62 -4.41 -0.54
CA GLU A 62 10.91 -5.27 0.44
C GLU A 62 11.75 -5.66 1.67
N GLU A 63 13.07 -5.55 1.57
CA GLU A 63 14.04 -6.02 2.56
C GLU A 63 14.72 -4.88 3.35
N SER A 64 14.64 -3.64 2.86
CA SER A 64 15.31 -2.49 3.43
C SER A 64 14.33 -1.33 3.57
N TYR A 65 13.74 -1.22 4.75
CA TYR A 65 12.84 -0.15 5.16
C TYR A 65 13.02 0.12 6.66
N ASP A 66 12.70 1.33 7.08
CA ASP A 66 12.61 1.69 8.49
C ASP A 66 11.16 1.78 8.98
N LEU A 67 11.00 1.97 10.29
CA LEU A 67 9.68 2.02 10.94
C LEU A 67 8.84 3.23 10.49
N ILE A 68 9.46 4.39 10.28
CA ILE A 68 8.74 5.60 9.89
C ILE A 68 8.23 5.45 8.47
N GLN A 69 9.07 4.95 7.57
CA GLN A 69 8.70 4.65 6.20
C GLN A 69 7.51 3.67 6.13
N LEU A 70 7.55 2.59 6.93
CA LEU A 70 6.44 1.65 7.06
C LEU A 70 5.14 2.32 7.50
N LEU A 71 5.20 3.22 8.48
CA LEU A 71 4.01 3.90 9.00
C LEU A 71 3.34 4.78 7.94
N PHE A 72 4.13 5.47 7.11
CA PHE A 72 3.59 6.28 6.01
C PHE A 72 2.95 5.39 4.92
N ILE A 73 3.60 4.28 4.56
CA ILE A 73 3.04 3.31 3.61
C ILE A 73 1.74 2.69 4.15
N PHE A 74 1.70 2.38 5.45
CA PHE A 74 0.52 1.85 6.10
C PHE A 74 -0.62 2.86 6.16
N ASP A 75 -0.33 4.14 6.45
CA ASP A 75 -1.31 5.23 6.41
C ASP A 75 -1.96 5.35 5.02
N GLN A 76 -1.17 5.23 3.94
CA GLN A 76 -1.72 5.19 2.58
C GLN A 76 -2.60 3.96 2.32
N ALA A 77 -2.27 2.81 2.91
CA ALA A 77 -3.13 1.63 2.77
C ALA A 77 -4.49 1.84 3.45
N LEU A 78 -4.50 2.49 4.63
CA LEU A 78 -5.73 2.83 5.34
C LEU A 78 -6.54 3.91 4.63
N SER A 79 -5.89 4.91 4.02
CA SER A 79 -6.58 5.99 3.30
C SER A 79 -7.34 5.50 2.06
N LEU A 80 -6.93 4.36 1.49
CA LEU A 80 -7.58 3.70 0.36
C LEU A 80 -8.69 2.72 0.77
N CYS A 81 -8.91 2.51 2.06
CA CYS A 81 -9.95 1.61 2.55
C CYS A 81 -11.32 2.30 2.59
N ASP A 82 -12.37 1.54 2.26
CA ASP A 82 -13.77 1.90 2.53
C ASP A 82 -14.33 0.95 3.59
N GLU A 83 -14.74 1.46 4.75
CA GLU A 83 -15.21 0.66 5.90
C GLU A 83 -14.29 -0.52 6.29
N ASN A 84 -12.97 -0.35 6.15
CA ASN A 84 -11.90 -1.36 6.35
C ASN A 84 -11.74 -2.38 5.21
N ILE A 85 -12.32 -2.14 4.04
CA ILE A 85 -12.12 -2.97 2.85
C ILE A 85 -11.14 -2.27 1.91
N LEU A 86 -10.03 -2.95 1.61
CA LEU A 86 -9.09 -2.54 0.56
C LEU A 86 -9.45 -3.29 -0.74
N ALA A 87 -10.30 -2.66 -1.56
CA ALA A 87 -10.72 -3.21 -2.85
C ALA A 87 -9.65 -2.98 -3.94
N VAL A 88 -8.74 -3.94 -4.08
CA VAL A 88 -7.51 -3.80 -4.89
C VAL A 88 -7.80 -3.49 -6.36
N ASP A 89 -8.81 -4.12 -6.96
CA ASP A 89 -9.15 -3.88 -8.36
C ASP A 89 -9.71 -2.47 -8.60
N ASN A 90 -10.46 -1.92 -7.65
CA ASN A 90 -11.01 -0.57 -7.74
C ASN A 90 -9.91 0.47 -7.56
N VAL A 91 -9.08 0.29 -6.54
CA VAL A 91 -7.92 1.15 -6.25
C VAL A 91 -7.02 1.22 -7.48
N LEU A 92 -6.64 0.06 -8.03
CA LEU A 92 -5.73 0.02 -9.16
C LEU A 92 -6.43 0.33 -10.50
N GLY A 93 -7.73 0.11 -10.62
CA GLY A 93 -8.53 0.42 -11.81
C GLY A 93 -8.80 1.91 -11.99
N GLY A 94 -9.10 2.63 -10.90
CA GLY A 94 -9.25 4.09 -10.91
C GLY A 94 -7.96 4.85 -11.26
N VAL A 95 -6.80 4.23 -11.00
CA VAL A 95 -5.49 4.75 -11.45
C VAL A 95 -5.37 4.72 -12.98
N TYR A 96 -5.90 3.69 -13.66
CA TYR A 96 -5.88 3.63 -15.13
C TYR A 96 -6.90 4.58 -15.78
N GLU A 97 -8.08 4.76 -15.18
CA GLU A 97 -9.08 5.70 -15.71
C GLU A 97 -8.66 7.18 -15.56
N SER A 98 -7.93 7.52 -14.50
CA SER A 98 -7.39 8.88 -14.31
C SER A 98 -6.17 9.18 -15.19
N ALA A 99 -5.38 8.18 -15.58
CA ALA A 99 -4.26 8.31 -16.50
C ALA A 99 -4.69 8.33 -17.99
N ALA A 100 -5.81 7.69 -18.34
CA ALA A 100 -6.34 7.69 -19.71
C ALA A 100 -7.11 8.98 -20.07
N ASN A 101 -7.43 9.82 -19.09
CA ASN A 101 -8.14 11.10 -19.26
C ASN A 101 -7.23 12.34 -19.09
N LYS A 102 -5.90 12.17 -19.13
CA LYS A 102 -4.91 13.26 -19.20
C LYS A 102 -4.16 13.20 -20.52
#